data_AF-A0A430A136-F1
#
_entry.id   AF-A0A430A136-F1
#
_cell.length_a   1.000
_cell.length_b   1.000
_cell.length_c   1.000
_cell.angle_alpha   90.00
_cell.angle_beta   90.00
_cell.angle_gamma   90.00
#
_symmetry.space_group_name_H-M   'P 1'
#
loop_
_entity.id
_entity.type
_entity.pdbx_description
1 polymer ?
#
loop_
_entity_poly.entity_id
_entity_poly.type
_entity_poly.pdbx_seq_one_letter_code
_entity_poly.pdbx_strand_id
1 'polypeptide(L)' 'MTSNKRKTSDAQIRAIRNYEAKNIEQKRYNSKKSAAKNFILKTATDEDLQLVKEWLQLREDHGLIQ' A
#
# COMPACT_ATOMS: atom_id res chain seq x y z
N MET A 1 33.95 -14.90 2.07
CA MET A 1 33.34 -13.59 2.44
C MET A 1 31.93 -13.85 2.94
N THR A 2 31.65 -13.49 4.20
CA THR A 2 30.47 -13.91 4.97
C THR A 2 29.18 -13.24 4.50
N SER A 3 28.21 -14.03 4.04
CA SER A 3 26.83 -13.60 3.81
C SER A 3 26.18 -13.21 5.14
N ASN A 4 26.21 -11.91 5.46
CA ASN A 4 25.44 -11.38 6.59
C ASN A 4 23.97 -11.27 6.16
N LYS A 5 23.32 -12.43 6.02
CA LYS A 5 21.88 -12.55 5.82
C LYS A 5 21.24 -12.07 7.11
N ARG A 6 20.89 -10.78 7.19
CA ARG A 6 20.12 -10.20 8.31
C ARG A 6 18.73 -10.83 8.32
N LYS A 7 18.66 -12.05 8.84
CA LYS A 7 17.41 -12.74 9.12
C LYS A 7 16.84 -12.02 10.33
N THR A 8 15.73 -11.30 10.15
CA THR A 8 14.98 -10.71 11.26
C THR A 8 14.77 -11.80 12.31
N SER A 9 15.21 -11.56 13.54
CA SER A 9 15.09 -12.55 14.61
C SER A 9 13.61 -12.85 14.89
N ASP A 10 13.31 -14.03 15.42
CA ASP A 10 11.93 -14.41 15.75
C ASP A 10 11.30 -13.42 16.75
N ALA A 11 12.10 -12.85 17.65
CA ALA A 11 11.67 -11.80 18.56
C ALA A 11 11.26 -10.51 17.83
N GLN A 12 12.06 -10.06 16.85
CA GLN A 12 11.73 -8.90 16.02
C GLN A 12 10.48 -9.15 15.16
N ILE A 13 10.33 -10.36 14.59
CA ILE A 13 9.12 -10.74 13.83
C ILE A 13 7.88 -10.68 14.73
N ARG A 14 7.96 -11.21 15.95
CA ARG A 14 6.86 -11.15 16.93
C ARG A 14 6.52 -9.71 17.31
N ALA A 15 7.53 -8.86 17.54
CA ALA A 15 7.33 -7.45 17.85
C ALA A 15 6.61 -6.70 16.71
N ILE A 16 7.05 -6.91 15.46
CA ILE A 16 6.42 -6.32 14.27
C ILE A 16 4.97 -6.78 14.16
N ARG A 17 4.72 -8.09 14.28
CA ARG A 17 3.35 -8.65 14.21
C ARG A 17 2.43 -8.06 15.28
N ASN A 18 2.93 -7.90 16.50
CA ASN A 18 2.16 -7.30 17.59
C ASN A 18 1.85 -5.82 17.34
N TYR A 19 2.81 -5.07 16.80
CA TYR A 19 2.59 -3.68 16.40
C TYR A 19 1.56 -3.58 15.26
N GLU A 20 1.68 -4.42 14.24
CA GLU A 20 0.73 -4.48 13.13
C GLU A 20 -0.67 -4.88 13.59
N ALA A 21 -0.79 -5.80 14.54
CA ALA A 21 -2.06 -6.22 15.13
C ALA A 21 -2.75 -5.09 15.91
N LYS A 22 -1.98 -4.16 16.49
CA LYS A 22 -2.52 -2.97 17.15
C LYS A 22 -2.85 -1.83 16.17
N ASN A 23 -2.25 -1.84 14.97
CA ASN A 23 -2.37 -0.79 13.96
C ASN A 23 -2.94 -1.32 12.64
N ILE A 24 -3.95 -2.19 12.73
CA ILE A 24 -4.49 -2.93 11.57
C ILE A 24 -5.00 -1.97 10.49
N GLU A 25 -5.66 -0.88 10.89
CA GLU A 25 -6.23 0.09 9.94
C GLU A 25 -5.13 0.81 9.15
N GLN A 26 -4.09 1.30 9.83
CA GLN A 26 -2.95 1.94 9.19
C GLN A 26 -2.22 0.96 8.26
N LYS A 27 -2.06 -0.30 8.68
CA LYS A 27 -1.49 -1.34 7.83
C LYS A 27 -2.33 -1.54 6.57
N ARG A 28 -3.65 -1.70 6.72
CA ARG A 28 -4.58 -1.87 5.59
C ARG A 28 -4.54 -0.68 4.64
N TYR A 29 -4.52 0.55 5.16
CA TYR A 29 -4.37 1.77 4.37
C TYR A 29 -3.07 1.76 3.56
N ASN A 30 -1.93 1.49 4.21
CA ASN A 30 -0.63 1.46 3.57
C ASN A 30 -0.54 0.36 2.50
N SER A 31 -1.11 -0.82 2.77
CA SER A 31 -1.17 -1.92 1.80
C SER A 31 -2.01 -1.53 0.57
N LYS A 32 -3.20 -0.96 0.77
CA LYS A 32 -4.05 -0.46 -0.34
C LYS A 32 -3.34 0.61 -1.16
N LYS A 33 -2.72 1.59 -0.50
CA LYS A 33 -1.95 2.67 -1.15
C LYS A 33 -0.80 2.11 -1.99
N SER A 34 -0.04 1.17 -1.43
CA SER A 34 1.09 0.54 -2.12
C SER A 34 0.64 -0.31 -3.31
N ALA A 35 -0.45 -1.07 -3.15
CA ALA A 35 -1.03 -1.87 -4.23
C ALA A 35 -1.53 -0.98 -5.37
N ALA A 36 -2.28 0.08 -5.07
CA ALA A 36 -2.76 1.04 -6.05
C ALA A 36 -1.60 1.70 -6.81
N LYS A 37 -0.56 2.18 -6.10
CA LYS A 37 0.63 2.75 -6.74
C LYS A 37 1.30 1.76 -7.68
N ASN A 38 1.50 0.51 -7.24
CA ASN A 38 2.15 -0.50 -8.06
C ASN A 38 1.32 -0.86 -9.30
N PHE A 39 0.00 -1.00 -9.13
CA PHE A 39 -0.91 -1.25 -10.24
C PHE A 39 -0.77 -0.16 -11.31
N ILE A 40 -0.95 1.11 -10.92
CA ILE A 40 -0.89 2.27 -11.82
C ILE A 40 0.48 2.35 -12.54
N LEU A 41 1.58 2.11 -11.83
CA LEU A 41 2.92 2.34 -12.39
C LEU A 41 3.50 1.16 -13.18
N LYS A 42 2.99 -0.06 -12.99
CA LYS A 42 3.67 -1.28 -13.50
C LYS A 42 2.77 -2.26 -14.22
N THR A 43 1.46 -2.20 -14.03
CA THR A 43 0.55 -3.27 -14.48
C THR A 43 -0.66 -2.73 -15.24
N ALA A 44 -1.13 -1.53 -14.91
CA ALA A 44 -2.27 -0.90 -15.54
C ALA A 44 -2.07 -0.74 -17.06
N THR A 45 -3.13 -1.05 -17.80
CA THR A 45 -3.26 -0.74 -19.22
C THR A 45 -3.69 0.71 -19.43
N ASP A 46 -3.67 1.20 -20.67
CA ASP A 46 -4.12 2.56 -20.98
C ASP A 46 -5.60 2.79 -20.62
N GLU A 47 -6.45 1.76 -20.79
CA GLU A 47 -7.86 1.79 -20.39
C GLU A 47 -8.01 1.92 -18.85
N ASP A 48 -7.22 1.14 -18.09
CA ASP A 48 -7.21 1.23 -16.63
C ASP A 48 -6.78 2.62 -16.16
N LEU A 49 -5.78 3.22 -16.81
CA LEU A 49 -5.32 4.56 -16.47
C LEU A 49 -6.38 5.62 -16.77
N GLN A 50 -7.17 5.44 -17.82
CA GLN A 50 -8.28 6.33 -18.13
C GLN A 50 -9.37 6.25 -17.05
N LEU A 51 -9.75 5.04 -16.64
CA LEU A 51 -10.71 4.83 -15.54
C LEU A 51 -10.22 5.44 -14.22
N VAL A 52 -8.94 5.28 -13.89
CA VAL A 52 -8.35 5.89 -12.68
C VAL A 52 -8.47 7.41 -12.72
N LYS A 53 -8.25 8.06 -13.87
CA LYS A 53 -8.43 9.51 -14.02
C LYS A 53 -9.88 9.93 -13.83
N GLU A 54 -10.83 9.18 -14.40
CA GLU A 54 -12.26 9.45 -14.21
C GLU A 54 -12.66 9.38 -12.73
N TRP A 55 -12.17 8.39 -11.99
CA TRP A 55 -12.44 8.30 -10.55
C TRP A 55 -11.83 9.45 -9.75
N LEU A 56 -10.66 9.95 -10.14
CA LEU A 56 -10.06 11.13 -9.52
C LEU A 56 -10.90 12.38 -9.78
N GLN A 57 -11.35 12.56 -11.02
CA GLN A 57 -12.24 13.66 -11.38
C GLN A 57 -13.54 13.63 -10.58
N LEU A 58 -14.20 12.46 -10.52
CA LEU A 58 -15.41 12.29 -9.71
C LEU A 58 -15.15 12.64 -8.23
N ARG A 59 -13.99 12.28 -7.68
CA ARG A 59 -13.65 12.62 -6.30
C ARG A 59 -13.45 14.12 -6.07
N GLU A 60 -12.85 14.81 -7.04
CA GLU A 60 -12.67 16.27 -7.01
C GLU A 60 -14.01 17.00 -7.15
N ASP A 61 -14.84 16.59 -8.12
CA ASP A 61 -16.14 17.19 -8.40
C ASP A 61 -17.13 17.01 -7.25
N HIS A 62 -17.14 15.84 -6.61
CA HIS A 62 -18.03 15.53 -5.49
C HIS A 62 -17.54 16.04 -4.13
N GLY A 63 -16.42 16.77 -4.07
CA GLY A 63 -15.99 17.45 -2.84
C GLY A 63 -15.81 16.53 -1.62
N LEU A 64 -15.49 15.25 -1.82
CA LEU A 64 -15.20 14.30 -0.73
C LEU A 64 -13.78 14.47 -0.16
N ILE A 65 -13.37 15.74 0.00
CA ILE A 65 -12.32 16.15 0.91
C ILE A 65 -13.06 16.85 2.05
N GLN A 66 -13.53 16.04 3.02
CA GLN A 66 -13.77 16.50 4.39
C GLN A 66 -12.43 16.55 5.13
#